data_AF-A0A6J7SEZ1-F1
#
_entry.id   AF-A0A6J7SEZ1-F1
#
_cell.length_a   1.000
_cell.length_b   1.000
_cell.length_c   1.000
_cell.angle_alpha   90.00
_cell.angle_beta   90.00
_cell.angle_gamma   90.00
#
_symmetry.space_group_name_H-M   'P 1'
#
loop_
_entity.id
_entity.type
_entity.pdbx_description
1 polymer ?
#
loop_
_entity_poly.entity_id
_entity_poly.type
_entity_poly.pdbx_seq_one_letter_code
_entity_poly.pdbx_strand_id
1 'polypeptide(L)' 'MALDWAKKVNAKSPTAQRMLKYSFNMIDDGLVGQQIFAGETTRLAYMTDEAAEGRDSFLEKREPDWSPFPWHF' A
#
# COMPACT_ATOMS: atom_id res chain seq x y z
N MET A 1 -4.06 -23.33 -22.65
CA MET A 1 -3.40 -21.99 -22.65
C MET A 1 -3.82 -21.13 -21.46
N ALA A 2 -5.12 -20.87 -21.23
CA ALA A 2 -5.58 -20.01 -20.11
C ALA A 2 -5.21 -20.53 -18.71
N LEU A 3 -5.32 -21.85 -18.46
CA LEU A 3 -4.98 -22.45 -17.16
C LEU A 3 -3.49 -22.33 -16.81
N ASP A 4 -2.60 -22.34 -17.81
CA ASP A 4 -1.15 -22.19 -17.58
C ASP A 4 -0.81 -20.76 -17.13
N TRP A 5 -1.41 -19.77 -17.80
CA TRP A 5 -1.28 -18.37 -17.40
C TRP A 5 -1.90 -18.09 -16.02
N ALA A 6 -3.08 -18.65 -15.73
CA ALA A 6 -3.70 -18.52 -14.42
C ALA A 6 -2.78 -19.04 -13.29
N LYS A 7 -2.13 -20.19 -13.50
CA LYS A 7 -1.15 -20.73 -12.53
C LYS A 7 0.04 -19.79 -12.34
N LYS A 8 0.59 -19.22 -13.42
CA LYS A 8 1.73 -18.28 -13.35
C LYS A 8 1.38 -16.98 -12.62
N VAL A 9 0.18 -16.47 -12.84
CA VAL A 9 -0.34 -15.28 -12.13
C VAL A 9 -0.56 -15.62 -10.66
N ASN A 10 -1.25 -16.70 -10.33
CA ASN A 10 -1.52 -17.06 -8.93
C ASN A 10 -0.27 -17.40 -8.11
N ALA A 11 0.88 -17.64 -8.76
CA ALA A 11 2.16 -17.88 -8.10
C ALA A 11 2.91 -16.59 -7.67
N LYS A 12 2.37 -15.39 -7.90
CA LYS A 12 3.00 -14.12 -7.48
C LYS A 12 2.31 -13.52 -6.26
N SER A 13 2.95 -12.54 -5.62
CA SER A 13 2.35 -11.77 -4.52
C SER A 13 1.03 -11.11 -4.95
N PRO A 14 -0.10 -11.43 -4.30
CA PRO A 14 -1.38 -10.79 -4.60
C PRO A 14 -1.35 -9.28 -4.38
N THR A 15 -0.60 -8.82 -3.38
CA THR A 15 -0.40 -7.38 -3.10
C THR A 15 0.31 -6.70 -4.26
N ALA A 16 1.41 -7.28 -4.75
CA ALA A 16 2.16 -6.72 -5.86
C ALA A 16 1.31 -6.64 -7.14
N GLN A 17 0.52 -7.69 -7.42
CA GLN A 17 -0.38 -7.68 -8.58
C GLN A 17 -1.45 -6.62 -8.50
N ARG A 18 -2.07 -6.43 -7.33
CA ARG A 18 -3.08 -5.38 -7.14
C ARG A 18 -2.48 -4.00 -7.36
N MET A 19 -1.31 -3.73 -6.78
CA MET A 19 -0.62 -2.45 -6.95
C MET A 19 -0.26 -2.19 -8.41
N LEU A 20 0.30 -3.18 -9.11
CA LEU A 20 0.62 -3.06 -10.53
C LEU A 20 -0.62 -2.74 -11.37
N LYS A 21 -1.76 -3.39 -11.08
CA LYS A 21 -3.01 -3.09 -11.77
C LYS A 21 -3.42 -1.62 -11.59
N TYR A 22 -3.35 -1.10 -10.38
CA TYR A 22 -3.66 0.31 -10.12
C TYR A 22 -2.64 1.27 -10.75
N SER A 23 -1.34 0.92 -10.77
CA SER A 23 -0.32 1.70 -11.46
C SER A 23 -0.57 1.79 -12.95
N PHE A 24 -0.97 0.70 -13.60
CA PHE A 24 -1.30 0.73 -15.03
C PHE A 24 -2.53 1.60 -15.32
N ASN A 25 -3.59 1.46 -14.51
CA ASN A 25 -4.80 2.27 -14.66
C ASN A 25 -4.57 3.77 -14.38
N MET A 26 -3.61 4.11 -13.52
CA MET A 26 -3.35 5.50 -13.11
C MET A 26 -3.07 6.44 -14.29
N ILE A 27 -2.41 5.93 -15.34
CA ILE A 27 -2.00 6.74 -16.49
C ILE A 27 -3.22 7.20 -17.30
N ASP A 28 -4.24 6.33 -17.41
CA ASP A 28 -5.40 6.55 -18.28
C ASP A 28 -6.59 7.19 -17.54
N ASP A 29 -6.77 6.89 -16.26
CA ASP A 29 -7.96 7.29 -15.48
C ASP A 29 -7.80 8.68 -14.80
N GLY A 30 -6.70 9.40 -15.05
CA GLY A 30 -6.43 10.72 -14.50
C GLY A 30 -6.50 10.76 -12.96
N LEU A 31 -7.24 11.73 -12.41
CA LEU A 31 -7.36 11.92 -10.95
C LEU A 31 -8.00 10.72 -10.25
N VAL A 32 -8.94 10.02 -10.91
CA VAL A 32 -9.60 8.83 -10.34
C VAL A 32 -8.59 7.68 -10.20
N GLY A 33 -7.76 7.48 -11.21
CA GLY A 33 -6.67 6.49 -11.17
C GLY A 33 -5.66 6.78 -10.06
N GLN A 34 -5.29 8.05 -9.89
CA GLN A 34 -4.43 8.48 -8.78
C GLN A 34 -5.06 8.23 -7.41
N GLN A 35 -6.36 8.51 -7.23
CA GLN A 35 -7.06 8.29 -5.97
C GLN A 35 -7.07 6.81 -5.57
N ILE A 36 -7.36 5.90 -6.50
CA ILE A 36 -7.42 4.46 -6.23
C ILE A 36 -6.03 3.95 -5.84
N PHE A 37 -5.00 4.35 -6.58
CA PHE A 37 -3.62 3.96 -6.27
C PHE A 37 -3.14 4.53 -4.92
N ALA A 38 -3.40 5.81 -4.65
CA ALA A 38 -3.06 6.44 -3.38
C ALA A 38 -3.78 5.75 -2.22
N GLY A 39 -5.08 5.46 -2.36
CA GLY A 39 -5.87 4.78 -1.34
C GLY A 39 -5.33 3.39 -0.99
N GLU A 40 -4.94 2.58 -1.98
CA GLU A 40 -4.33 1.28 -1.72
C GLU A 40 -2.93 1.42 -1.10
N THR A 41 -2.15 2.43 -1.52
CA THR A 41 -0.85 2.74 -0.90
C THR A 41 -1.01 3.12 0.58
N THR A 42 -2.00 3.96 0.91
CA THR A 42 -2.36 4.29 2.31
C THR A 42 -2.79 3.03 3.07
N ARG A 43 -3.58 2.15 2.46
CA ARG A 43 -3.97 0.87 3.08
C ARG A 43 -2.74 0.00 3.41
N LEU A 44 -1.72 0.00 2.56
CA LEU A 44 -0.47 -0.69 2.82
C LEU A 44 0.35 0.00 3.92
N ALA A 45 0.42 1.33 3.91
CA ALA A 45 1.10 2.11 4.93
C ALA A 45 0.49 1.87 6.32
N TYR A 46 -0.82 1.71 6.44
CA TYR A 46 -1.47 1.37 7.71
C TYR A 46 -1.10 0.00 8.29
N MET A 47 -0.39 -0.84 7.54
CA MET A 47 0.11 -2.12 8.04
C MET A 47 1.57 -2.05 8.54
N THR A 48 2.17 -0.86 8.63
CA THR A 48 3.52 -0.67 9.16
C THR A 48 3.51 -0.33 10.66
N ASP A 49 4.63 -0.61 11.33
CA ASP A 49 4.82 -0.24 12.74
C ASP A 49 4.83 1.28 12.94
N GLU A 50 5.33 2.05 11.96
CA GLU A 50 5.29 3.51 11.96
C GLU A 50 3.84 4.03 12.01
N ALA A 51 2.94 3.45 11.20
CA ALA A 51 1.53 3.81 11.24
C ALA A 51 0.84 3.36 12.53
N ALA A 52 1.27 2.24 13.12
CA ALA A 52 0.78 1.78 14.41
C ALA A 52 1.16 2.75 15.53
N GLU A 53 2.39 3.28 15.53
CA GLU A 53 2.86 4.29 16.49
C GLU A 53 1.98 5.55 16.43
N GLY A 54 1.60 5.97 15.21
CA GLY A 54 0.61 7.03 14.93
C GLY A 54 -0.74 6.81 15.61
N ARG A 55 -1.30 5.61 15.44
CA ARG A 55 -2.58 5.22 16.02
C ARG A 55 -2.50 5.11 17.55
N ASP A 56 -1.47 4.47 18.06
CA ASP A 56 -1.36 4.10 19.47
C ASP A 56 -1.07 5.33 20.33
N SER A 57 -0.17 6.22 19.88
CA SER A 57 0.08 7.52 20.53
C SER A 57 -1.19 8.37 20.64
N PHE A 58 -2.04 8.39 19.59
CA PHE A 58 -3.33 9.07 19.62
C PHE A 58 -4.30 8.48 20.66
N LEU A 59 -4.42 7.14 20.71
CA LEU A 59 -5.29 6.45 21.67
C LEU A 59 -4.81 6.64 23.12
N GLU A 60 -3.50 6.63 23.32
CA GLU A 60 -2.84 6.81 24.61
C GLU A 60 -2.72 8.29 25.03
N LYS A 61 -3.05 9.22 24.13
CA LYS A 61 -2.93 10.68 24.33
C LYS A 61 -1.53 11.11 24.77
N ARG A 62 -0.51 10.47 24.21
CA ARG A 62 0.89 10.86 24.39
C ARG A 62 1.44 11.46 23.11
N GLU A 63 2.57 12.14 23.24
CA GLU A 63 3.33 12.55 22.06
C GLU A 63 3.85 11.30 21.31
N PRO A 64 3.82 11.33 19.98
CA PRO A 64 4.37 10.27 19.14
C PRO A 64 5.90 10.21 19.18
N ASP A 65 6.51 9.02 19.09
CA ASP A 65 7.97 8.85 18.97
C ASP A 65 8.39 8.18 17.66
N TRP A 66 8.73 8.99 16.65
CA TRP A 66 9.17 8.50 15.34
C TRP A 66 10.68 8.25 15.24
N SER A 67 11.43 8.47 16.33
CA SER A 67 12.90 8.32 16.32
C SER A 67 13.41 6.93 15.90
N PRO A 68 12.68 5.80 16.10
CA PRO A 68 13.11 4.50 15.62
C PRO A 68 12.97 4.29 14.10
N PHE A 69 12.19 5.11 13.40
CA PHE A 69 11.89 4.91 11.97
C PHE A 69 12.84 5.73 11.09
N PRO A 70 13.62 5.09 10.19
CA PRO A 70 14.58 5.79 9.34
C PRO A 70 13.90 6.64 8.26
N TRP A 71 14.43 7.84 8.03
CA TRP A 71 14.07 8.67 6.88
C TRP A 71 14.78 8.12 5.63
N HIS A 72 14.01 7.58 4.69
CA HIS A 72 14.53 6.98 3.46
C HIS A 72 14.64 7.98 2.28
N PHE A 73 14.54 9.28 2.53
CA PHE A 73 14.51 10.33 1.51
C PHE A 73 15.39 11.53 1.89
#